data_AF-A0A5J5U9F2-F1
#
_entry.id   AF-A0A5J5U9F2-F1
#
_cell.length_a   1.000
_cell.length_b   1.000
_cell.length_c   1.000
_cell.angle_alpha   90.00
_cell.angle_beta   90.00
_cell.angle_gamma   90.00
#
_symmetry.space_group_name_H-M   'P 1'
#
loop_
_entity.id
_entity.type
_entity.pdbx_description
1 polymer ?
#
loop_
_entity_poly.entity_id
_entity_poly.type
_entity_poly.pdbx_seq_one_letter_code
_entity_poly.pdbx_strand_id
1 'polypeptide(L)'
;MKVAVSILKEFELPEGLLPLANVVEVGYVKETGYMWIVQEKKVEHEFKMISKLVSYDTDINGIVEKKRIKKLKGVKAKELMLWAPVSEITIDDKQPEKIHFKSLAGITKTFPVEAFAAGQ
;
A
#
# COMPACT_ATOMS: atom_id res chain seq x y z
N MET A 1 3.65 -6.87 13.03
CA MET A 1 2.79 -7.21 11.88
C MET A 1 1.29 -7.09 12.14
N LYS A 2 0.71 -7.72 13.18
CA LYS A 2 -0.75 -7.75 13.40
C LYS A 2 -1.45 -6.36 13.36
N VAL A 3 -0.78 -5.32 13.85
CA VAL A 3 -1.33 -3.94 13.89
C VAL A 3 -1.51 -3.33 12.49
N ALA A 4 -0.51 -3.40 11.62
CA ALA A 4 -0.62 -2.84 10.27
C ALA A 4 -1.73 -3.55 9.47
N VAL A 5 -1.80 -4.88 9.59
CA VAL A 5 -2.85 -5.69 8.95
C VAL A 5 -4.23 -5.35 9.52
N SER A 6 -4.37 -5.15 10.85
CA SER A 6 -5.66 -4.78 11.44
C SER A 6 -6.13 -3.40 10.98
N ILE A 7 -5.22 -2.44 10.76
CA ILE A 7 -5.56 -1.14 10.17
C ILE A 7 -6.10 -1.33 8.75
N LEU A 8 -5.40 -2.09 7.89
CA LEU A 8 -5.88 -2.36 6.53
C LEU A 8 -7.29 -2.99 6.55
N LYS A 9 -7.49 -3.98 7.42
CA LYS A 9 -8.79 -4.65 7.58
C LYS A 9 -9.90 -3.72 8.08
N GLU A 10 -9.63 -2.90 9.10
CA GLU A 10 -10.57 -1.91 9.64
C GLU A 10 -11.03 -0.92 8.56
N PHE A 11 -10.12 -0.55 7.66
CA PHE A 11 -10.38 0.37 6.57
C PHE A 11 -10.77 -0.32 5.26
N GLU A 12 -11.14 -1.60 5.28
CA GLU A 12 -11.62 -2.36 4.10
C GLU A 12 -10.59 -2.37 2.95
N LEU A 13 -9.30 -2.39 3.28
CA LEU A 13 -8.19 -2.49 2.33
C LEU A 13 -7.64 -3.93 2.31
N PRO A 14 -7.05 -4.38 1.18
CA PRO A 14 -6.50 -5.73 1.07
C PRO A 14 -5.33 -5.93 2.04
N GLU A 15 -5.39 -7.01 2.83
CA GLU A 15 -4.43 -7.30 3.90
C GLU A 15 -2.99 -7.56 3.41
N GLY A 16 -2.81 -7.84 2.11
CA GLY A 16 -1.51 -8.04 1.46
C GLY A 16 -0.87 -6.77 0.89
N LEU A 17 -1.50 -5.59 1.00
CA LEU A 17 -0.96 -4.33 0.44
C LEU A 17 0.41 -3.93 1.00
N LEU A 18 0.71 -4.36 2.23
CA LEU A 18 1.93 -4.01 2.95
C LEU A 18 2.67 -5.30 3.36
N PRO A 19 3.45 -5.91 2.46
CA PRO A 19 4.30 -7.06 2.74
C PRO A 19 5.54 -6.62 3.54
N LEU A 20 5.31 -6.27 4.81
CA LEU A 20 6.31 -5.74 5.72
C LEU A 20 7.28 -6.84 6.18
N ALA A 21 8.57 -6.50 6.34
CA ALA A 21 9.57 -7.39 6.95
C ALA A 21 10.33 -6.65 8.05
N ASN A 22 10.64 -7.33 9.15
CA ASN A 22 11.41 -6.78 10.27
C ASN A 22 10.91 -5.39 10.72
N VAL A 23 9.62 -5.30 11.03
CA VAL A 23 8.97 -4.05 11.46
C VAL A 23 9.48 -3.66 12.85
N VAL A 24 10.02 -2.46 12.95
CA VAL A 24 10.48 -1.82 14.19
C VAL A 24 9.30 -1.15 14.89
N GLU A 25 8.51 -0.39 14.14
CA GLU A 25 7.42 0.42 14.69
C GLU A 25 6.22 0.45 13.74
N VAL A 26 5.02 0.45 14.32
CA VAL A 26 3.78 0.80 13.61
C VAL A 26 3.01 1.75 14.50
N GLY A 27 2.64 2.90 13.95
CA GLY A 27 1.81 3.86 14.64
C GLY A 27 0.58 4.25 13.85
N TYR A 28 -0.46 4.66 14.57
CA TYR A 28 -1.73 5.07 14.02
C TYR A 28 -2.40 6.10 14.94
N VAL A 29 -2.80 7.24 14.36
CA VAL A 29 -3.56 8.29 15.04
C VAL A 29 -5.00 8.24 14.55
N LYS A 30 -5.88 7.74 15.42
CA LYS A 30 -7.28 7.46 15.06
C LYS A 30 -8.04 8.70 14.58
N GLU A 31 -7.78 9.84 15.20
CA GLU A 31 -8.48 11.11 14.93
C GLU A 31 -8.18 11.66 13.54
N THR A 32 -6.99 11.38 13.01
CA THR A 32 -6.53 11.93 11.73
C THR A 32 -6.43 10.89 10.61
N GLY A 33 -6.45 9.61 10.95
CA GLY A 33 -6.14 8.52 10.04
C GLY A 33 -4.65 8.41 9.70
N TYR A 34 -3.77 9.21 10.32
CA TYR A 34 -2.34 9.14 10.04
C TYR A 34 -1.76 7.80 10.51
N MET A 35 -1.04 7.11 9.64
CA MET A 35 -0.30 5.90 9.97
C MET A 35 1.15 6.00 9.51
N TRP A 36 2.03 5.32 10.24
CA TRP A 36 3.42 5.14 9.85
C TRP A 36 3.91 3.75 10.22
N ILE A 37 4.89 3.29 9.45
CA ILE A 37 5.58 2.03 9.63
C ILE A 37 7.07 2.29 9.48
N VAL A 38 7.85 1.81 10.43
CA VAL A 38 9.31 1.78 10.39
C VAL A 38 9.76 0.34 10.31
N GLN A 39 10.62 0.01 9.36
CA GLN A 39 11.20 -1.32 9.17
C GLN A 39 12.73 -1.22 9.06
N GLU A 40 13.44 -2.27 9.49
CA GLU A 40 14.92 -2.26 9.55
C GLU A 40 15.60 -2.03 8.20
N LYS A 41 14.97 -2.47 7.11
CA LYS A 41 15.52 -2.40 5.76
C LYS A 41 14.43 -2.25 4.71
N LYS A 42 14.78 -1.67 3.58
CA LYS A 42 13.93 -1.68 2.38
C LYS A 42 13.59 -3.11 1.96
N VAL A 43 12.35 -3.33 1.52
CA VAL A 43 11.88 -4.61 0.97
C VAL A 43 11.38 -4.39 -0.45
N GLU A 44 11.62 -5.36 -1.33
CA GLU A 44 10.95 -5.45 -2.63
C GLU A 44 10.05 -6.68 -2.62
N HIS A 45 8.85 -6.53 -3.16
CA HIS A 45 7.85 -7.57 -3.21
C HIS A 45 7.23 -7.60 -4.61
N GLU A 46 7.09 -8.80 -5.15
CA GLU A 46 6.45 -9.03 -6.44
C GLU A 46 5.02 -9.54 -6.24
N PHE A 47 4.04 -8.71 -6.61
CA PHE A 47 2.66 -9.14 -6.73
C PHE A 47 2.52 -9.96 -8.02
N LYS A 48 2.73 -11.28 -7.89
CA LYS A 48 2.81 -12.22 -9.02
C LYS A 48 1.59 -12.17 -9.96
N MET A 49 0.38 -11.99 -9.41
CA MET A 49 -0.87 -12.00 -10.21
C MET A 49 -0.88 -10.89 -11.27
N ILE A 50 -0.23 -9.77 -10.98
CA ILE A 50 -0.16 -8.61 -11.88
C ILE A 50 1.27 -8.35 -12.40
N SER A 51 2.21 -9.22 -12.04
CA SER A 51 3.64 -9.12 -12.38
C SER A 51 4.22 -7.73 -12.09
N LYS A 52 3.90 -7.20 -10.89
CA LYS A 52 4.39 -5.89 -10.45
C LYS A 52 5.34 -6.01 -9.29
N LEU A 53 6.56 -5.52 -9.50
CA LEU A 53 7.55 -5.35 -8.46
C LEU A 53 7.32 -4.00 -7.76
N VAL A 54 7.15 -4.04 -6.45
CA VAL A 54 6.92 -2.89 -5.60
C VAL A 54 8.00 -2.85 -4.52
N SER A 55 8.53 -1.67 -4.27
CA SER A 55 9.48 -1.41 -3.20
C SER A 55 8.83 -0.64 -2.06
N TYR A 56 9.22 -1.03 -0.85
CA TYR A 56 8.78 -0.50 0.43
C TYR A 56 10.03 -0.04 1.17
N ASP A 57 10.17 1.27 1.35
CA ASP A 57 11.32 1.91 2.02
C ASP A 57 11.29 1.63 3.54
N THR A 58 12.33 2.05 4.27
CA THR A 58 12.41 1.88 5.73
C THR A 58 11.34 2.66 6.48
N ASP A 59 10.90 3.78 5.92
CA ASP A 59 9.91 4.69 6.50
C ASP A 59 8.73 4.85 5.54
N ILE A 60 7.59 4.30 5.92
CA ILE A 60 6.35 4.32 5.14
C ILE A 60 5.33 5.10 5.95
N ASN A 61 4.65 6.05 5.32
CA ASN A 61 3.60 6.81 6.00
C ASN A 61 2.51 7.26 5.03
N GLY A 62 1.33 7.51 5.58
CA GLY A 62 0.18 7.98 4.82
C GLY A 62 -1.00 8.28 5.73
N ILE A 63 -2.13 8.65 5.11
CA ILE A 63 -3.41 8.81 5.79
C ILE A 63 -4.32 7.71 5.28
N VAL A 64 -4.76 6.83 6.18
CA VAL A 64 -5.73 5.78 5.88
C VAL A 64 -7.15 6.31 6.12
N GLU A 65 -8.03 6.04 5.17
CA GLU A 65 -9.46 6.29 5.18
C GLU A 65 -10.16 5.02 4.72
N LYS A 66 -11.49 4.95 4.88
CA LYS A 66 -12.25 3.80 4.37
C LYS A 66 -11.95 3.59 2.89
N LYS A 67 -11.47 2.40 2.55
CA LYS A 67 -11.07 1.93 1.21
C LYS A 67 -9.96 2.74 0.54
N ARG A 68 -9.19 3.53 1.30
CA ARG A 68 -8.22 4.45 0.71
C ARG A 68 -6.99 4.69 1.59
N ILE A 69 -5.84 4.85 0.94
CA ILE A 69 -4.63 5.43 1.53
C ILE A 69 -4.24 6.62 0.67
N LYS A 70 -4.10 7.81 1.28
CA LYS A 70 -3.69 9.04 0.58
C LYS A 70 -2.40 9.61 1.18
N LYS A 71 -1.73 10.48 0.41
CA LYS A 71 -0.43 11.06 0.77
C LYS A 71 0.60 9.99 1.14
N LEU A 72 0.52 8.82 0.50
CA LEU A 72 1.40 7.70 0.73
C LEU A 72 2.84 8.05 0.34
N LYS A 73 3.78 7.71 1.22
CA LYS A 73 5.22 7.86 1.03
C LYS A 73 5.92 6.55 1.38
N GLY A 74 7.09 6.33 0.80
CA GLY A 74 7.91 5.13 1.03
C GLY A 74 7.49 3.91 0.20
N VAL A 75 6.55 4.06 -0.73
CA VAL A 75 6.12 2.97 -1.64
C VAL A 75 6.37 3.39 -3.09
N LYS A 76 7.04 2.54 -3.86
CA LYS A 76 7.31 2.79 -5.29
C LYS A 76 7.07 1.52 -6.11
N ALA A 77 6.36 1.64 -7.22
CA ALA A 77 6.18 0.56 -8.19
C ALA A 77 7.23 0.65 -9.30
N LYS A 78 7.74 -0.49 -9.75
CA LYS A 78 8.66 -0.54 -10.88
C LYS A 78 7.90 -0.39 -12.19
N GLU A 79 8.28 0.60 -12.99
CA GLU A 79 7.75 0.85 -14.32
C GLU A 79 8.92 0.96 -15.29
N LEU A 80 9.07 -0.04 -16.17
CA LEU A 80 10.22 -0.20 -17.05
C LEU A 80 11.55 -0.15 -16.24
N MET A 81 12.38 0.87 -16.49
CA MET A 81 13.67 1.05 -15.82
C MET A 81 13.60 1.97 -14.59
N LEU A 82 12.43 2.54 -14.28
CA LEU A 82 12.27 3.56 -13.22
C LEU A 82 11.39 3.06 -12.06
N TRP A 83 11.60 3.65 -10.88
CA TRP A 83 10.75 3.45 -9.71
C TRP A 83 9.79 4.63 -9.55
N ALA A 84 8.52 4.40 -9.83
CA ALA A 84 7.48 5.42 -9.74
C ALA A 84 6.86 5.44 -8.32
N PRO A 85 6.81 6.58 -7.63
CA PRO A 85 6.19 6.66 -6.31
C PRO A 85 4.68 6.46 -6.40
N VAL A 86 4.13 5.71 -5.45
CA VAL A 86 2.70 5.55 -5.24
C VAL A 86 2.27 6.53 -4.16
N SER A 87 1.39 7.46 -4.51
CA SER A 87 0.91 8.52 -3.61
C SER A 87 -0.50 8.29 -3.08
N GLU A 88 -1.28 7.46 -3.77
CA GLU A 88 -2.64 7.10 -3.36
C GLU A 88 -3.00 5.69 -3.79
N ILE A 89 -3.74 4.98 -2.93
CA ILE A 89 -4.33 3.66 -3.19
C ILE A 89 -5.82 3.78 -2.85
N THR A 90 -6.72 3.37 -3.75
CA THR A 90 -8.17 3.50 -3.54
C THR A 90 -8.91 2.31 -4.14
N ILE A 91 -9.85 1.69 -3.41
CA ILE A 91 -10.79 0.72 -3.99
C ILE A 91 -11.96 1.48 -4.64
N ASP A 92 -12.37 1.07 -5.84
CA ASP A 92 -13.50 1.67 -6.54
C ASP A 92 -14.82 1.33 -5.83
N ASP A 93 -15.58 2.34 -5.41
CA ASP A 93 -16.89 2.11 -4.79
C ASP A 93 -17.94 1.55 -5.76
N LYS A 94 -17.79 1.80 -7.07
CA LYS A 94 -18.68 1.26 -8.11
C LYS A 94 -18.26 -0.13 -8.56
N GLN A 95 -16.99 -0.48 -8.39
CA GLN A 95 -16.39 -1.75 -8.81
C GLN A 95 -15.48 -2.26 -7.69
N PRO A 96 -16.04 -2.78 -6.57
CA PRO A 96 -15.27 -3.15 -5.38
C PRO A 96 -14.18 -4.20 -5.61
N GLU A 97 -14.23 -4.90 -6.74
CA GLU A 97 -13.20 -5.83 -7.20
C GLU A 97 -11.96 -5.12 -7.79
N LYS A 98 -12.00 -3.80 -7.96
CA LYS A 98 -10.94 -2.99 -8.56
C LYS A 98 -10.27 -2.07 -7.56
N ILE A 99 -8.95 -2.01 -7.64
CA ILE A 99 -8.11 -1.14 -6.84
C ILE A 99 -7.25 -0.26 -7.75
N HIS A 100 -7.15 1.02 -7.40
CA HIS A 100 -6.46 2.06 -8.13
C HIS A 100 -5.22 2.52 -7.38
N PHE A 101 -4.12 2.64 -8.12
CA PHE A 101 -2.84 3.16 -7.62
C PHE A 101 -2.51 4.42 -8.41
N LYS A 102 -2.43 5.57 -7.73
CA LYS A 102 -2.04 6.84 -8.34
C LYS A 102 -0.59 7.18 -8.02
N SER A 103 0.12 7.65 -9.03
CA SER A 103 1.44 8.26 -8.88
C SER A 103 1.37 9.77 -8.73
N LEU A 104 2.46 10.39 -8.28
CA LEU A 104 2.60 11.85 -8.20
C LEU A 104 2.45 12.56 -9.56
N ALA A 105 2.64 11.84 -10.67
CA ALA A 105 2.49 12.36 -12.03
C ALA A 105 1.05 12.28 -12.56
N GLY A 106 0.06 11.94 -11.71
CA GLY A 106 -1.35 11.81 -12.09
C GLY A 106 -1.70 10.53 -12.85
N ILE A 107 -0.72 9.67 -13.13
CA ILE A 107 -0.96 8.35 -13.76
C ILE A 107 -1.66 7.45 -12.75
N THR A 108 -2.78 6.86 -13.16
CA THR A 108 -3.53 5.86 -12.40
C THR A 108 -3.38 4.49 -13.06
N LYS A 109 -3.09 3.47 -12.25
CA LYS A 109 -3.13 2.06 -12.66
C LYS A 109 -4.25 1.36 -11.92
N THR A 110 -4.93 0.43 -12.58
CA THR A 110 -6.06 -0.32 -12.02
C THR A 110 -5.76 -1.80 -12.09
N PHE A 111 -6.05 -2.51 -11.01
CA PHE A 111 -5.78 -3.93 -10.84
C PHE A 111 -6.96 -4.62 -10.13
N PRO A 112 -7.08 -5.95 -10.21
CA PRO A 112 -8.01 -6.69 -9.37
C PRO A 112 -7.55 -6.64 -7.90
N VAL A 113 -8.50 -6.50 -6.97
CA VAL A 113 -8.26 -6.46 -5.52
C VAL A 113 -7.58 -7.74 -5.02
N GLU A 114 -7.96 -8.89 -5.57
CA GLU A 114 -7.38 -10.20 -5.21
C GLU A 114 -5.86 -10.29 -5.44
N ALA A 115 -5.29 -9.47 -6.33
CA ALA A 115 -3.84 -9.39 -6.52
C ALA A 115 -3.10 -8.86 -5.29
N PHE A 116 -3.80 -8.32 -4.30
CA PHE A 116 -3.24 -7.76 -3.06
C PHE A 116 -3.79 -8.47 -1.82
N ALA A 117 -4.36 -9.66 -1.98
CA ALA A 117 -4.78 -10.50 -0.86
C ALA A 117 -3.56 -10.94 -0.02
N ALA A 118 -3.80 -11.31 1.24
CA ALA A 118 -2.73 -11.82 2.10
C ALA A 118 -2.10 -13.08 1.49
N GLY A 119 -0.76 -13.11 1.42
CA GLY A 119 -0.01 -14.25 0.90
C GLY A 119 0.19 -14.28 -0.62
N GLN A 120 -0.23 -13.23 -1.33
CA GLN A 120 0.15 -13.02 -2.74
C GLN A 120 1.66 -12.80 -2.88
#